data_AF-A0A5J4J3L6-F1
#
_entry.id   AF-A0A5J4J3L6-F1
#
_cell.length_a   1.000
_cell.length_b   1.000
_cell.length_c   1.000
_cell.angle_alpha   90.00
_cell.angle_beta   90.00
_cell.angle_gamma   90.00
#
_symmetry.space_group_name_H-M   'P 1'
#
loop_
_entity.id
_entity.type
_entity.pdbx_description
1 polymer ?
#
loop_
_entity_poly.entity_id
_entity_poly.type
_entity_poly.pdbx_seq_one_letter_code
_entity_poly.pdbx_strand_id
1 'polypeptide(L)'
;MTVKYIDINDLKENNRLIYYSELLSTIQWRDKREIILERDDYKCQSCKKEQRPSQCQGNYREMNADEKIIHIQQSKLDFENSDFGKQYLKAVGNYPKFTTPKILEDSQHIVILHVHHKYYIKNNYPWQYDDDALITLCSKCHVITHQKETIPIYKTSKKYYSTNTIPCDRCYGTGYLREFHYHLSGICFGCGGEGIK
;
A
#
# COMPACT_ATOMS: atom_id res chain seq x y z
N MET A 1 6.40 4.60 -14.89
CA MET A 1 6.86 3.31 -15.42
C MET A 1 5.64 2.41 -15.56
N THR A 2 5.31 1.99 -16.78
CA THR A 2 4.19 1.06 -17.03
C THR A 2 4.58 -0.31 -16.46
N VAL A 3 3.77 -0.84 -15.54
CA VAL A 3 3.92 -2.22 -15.05
C VAL A 3 3.76 -3.14 -16.25
N LYS A 4 4.82 -3.83 -16.64
CA LYS A 4 4.76 -4.89 -17.67
C LYS A 4 4.17 -6.13 -17.02
N TYR A 5 2.94 -6.46 -17.37
CA TYR A 5 2.32 -7.73 -16.99
C TYR A 5 2.89 -8.84 -17.88
N ILE A 6 3.16 -10.00 -17.28
CA ILE A 6 3.77 -11.16 -17.94
C ILE A 6 2.67 -12.20 -18.18
N ASP A 7 2.71 -12.95 -19.29
CA ASP A 7 1.78 -14.06 -19.49
C ASP A 7 2.22 -15.28 -18.64
N ILE A 8 1.28 -16.02 -18.05
CA ILE A 8 1.62 -17.24 -17.30
C ILE A 8 2.41 -18.26 -18.13
N ASN A 9 2.18 -18.32 -19.45
CA ASN A 9 2.91 -19.22 -20.33
C ASN A 9 4.41 -18.87 -20.36
N ASP A 10 4.74 -17.58 -20.41
CA ASP A 10 6.13 -17.10 -20.34
C ASP A 10 6.81 -17.48 -19.02
N LEU A 11 6.06 -17.47 -17.90
CA LEU A 11 6.59 -17.91 -16.60
C LEU A 11 6.89 -19.42 -16.58
N LYS A 12 6.06 -20.23 -17.27
CA LYS A 12 6.20 -21.70 -17.29
C LYS A 12 7.33 -22.17 -18.18
N GLU A 13 7.66 -21.46 -19.25
CA GLU A 13 8.74 -21.82 -20.18
C GLU A 13 10.12 -21.86 -19.52
N ASN A 14 10.31 -21.13 -18.41
CA ASN A 14 11.61 -21.00 -17.75
C ASN A 14 11.98 -22.15 -16.80
N ASN A 15 11.13 -23.19 -16.67
CA ASN A 15 11.33 -24.39 -15.85
C ASN A 15 11.83 -24.11 -14.41
N ARG A 16 11.45 -22.93 -13.88
CA ARG A 16 11.82 -22.40 -12.57
C ARG A 16 10.63 -22.49 -11.63
N LEU A 17 10.90 -22.59 -10.33
CA LEU A 17 9.87 -22.43 -9.30
C LEU A 17 9.21 -21.04 -9.39
N ILE A 18 7.90 -21.02 -9.63
CA ILE A 18 7.08 -19.80 -9.70
C ILE A 18 6.47 -19.54 -8.33
N TYR A 19 6.78 -18.39 -7.74
CA TYR A 19 6.20 -17.99 -6.46
C TYR A 19 4.80 -17.39 -6.65
N TYR A 20 3.93 -17.55 -5.64
CA TYR A 20 2.55 -17.05 -5.71
C TYR A 20 2.50 -15.52 -5.96
N SER A 21 3.47 -14.77 -5.43
CA SER A 21 3.62 -13.34 -5.69
C SER A 21 3.86 -12.98 -7.15
N GLU A 22 4.54 -13.85 -7.91
CA GLU A 22 4.76 -13.64 -9.36
C GLU A 22 3.46 -13.83 -10.14
N LEU A 23 2.58 -14.74 -9.69
CA LEU A 23 1.25 -14.92 -10.27
C LEU A 23 0.38 -13.66 -10.12
N LEU A 24 0.62 -12.84 -9.10
CA LEU A 24 -0.08 -11.55 -8.91
C LEU A 24 0.40 -10.46 -9.87
N SER A 25 1.42 -10.74 -10.68
CA SER A 25 1.95 -9.83 -11.71
C SER A 25 1.59 -10.29 -13.13
N THR A 26 0.77 -11.33 -13.27
CA THR A 26 0.37 -11.84 -14.58
C THR A 26 -0.84 -11.13 -15.16
N ILE A 27 -1.00 -11.25 -16.48
CA ILE A 27 -2.17 -10.72 -17.19
C ILE A 27 -3.48 -11.36 -16.72
N GLN A 28 -3.47 -12.66 -16.39
CA GLN A 28 -4.64 -13.38 -15.91
C GLN A 28 -5.14 -12.83 -14.58
N TRP A 29 -4.22 -12.52 -13.65
CA TRP A 29 -4.60 -11.88 -12.40
C TRP A 29 -5.05 -10.43 -12.61
N ARG A 30 -4.40 -9.68 -13.50
CA ARG A 30 -4.82 -8.32 -13.84
C ARG A 30 -6.28 -8.29 -14.30
N ASP A 31 -6.65 -9.17 -15.23
CA ASP A 31 -7.99 -9.19 -15.82
C ASP A 31 -9.03 -9.64 -14.78
N LYS A 32 -8.72 -10.66 -13.97
CA LYS A 32 -9.59 -11.04 -12.84
C LYS A 32 -9.74 -9.91 -11.83
N ARG A 33 -8.66 -9.22 -11.49
CA ARG A 33 -8.65 -8.12 -10.53
C ARG A 33 -9.55 -6.99 -11.00
N GLU A 34 -9.56 -6.67 -12.29
CA GLU A 34 -10.43 -5.65 -12.87
C GLU A 34 -11.91 -6.01 -12.73
N ILE A 35 -12.30 -7.25 -13.05
CA ILE A 35 -13.67 -7.74 -12.86
C ILE A 35 -14.15 -7.52 -11.42
N ILE A 36 -13.30 -7.83 -10.44
CA ILE A 36 -13.66 -7.68 -9.01
C ILE A 36 -13.72 -6.21 -8.60
N LEU A 37 -12.84 -5.35 -9.13
CA LEU A 37 -12.90 -3.92 -8.87
C LEU A 37 -14.15 -3.27 -9.47
N GLU A 38 -14.52 -3.63 -10.69
CA GLU A 38 -15.75 -3.17 -11.33
C GLU A 38 -16.99 -3.62 -10.56
N ARG A 39 -17.06 -4.90 -10.17
CA ARG A 39 -18.13 -5.44 -9.31
C ARG A 39 -18.28 -4.65 -8.01
N ASP A 40 -17.16 -4.26 -7.41
CA ASP A 40 -17.10 -3.56 -6.14
C ASP A 40 -17.15 -2.02 -6.29
N ASP A 41 -17.50 -1.51 -7.49
CA ASP A 41 -17.64 -0.09 -7.83
C ASP A 41 -16.39 0.74 -7.47
N TYR A 42 -15.20 0.15 -7.65
CA TYR A 42 -13.91 0.74 -7.31
C TYR A 42 -13.88 1.34 -5.89
N LYS A 43 -14.53 0.64 -4.94
CA LYS A 43 -14.64 1.04 -3.54
C LYS A 43 -14.17 -0.09 -2.62
N CYS A 44 -13.48 0.31 -1.55
CA CYS A 44 -13.18 -0.60 -0.46
C CYS A 44 -14.48 -1.11 0.16
N GLN A 45 -14.69 -2.42 0.21
CA GLN A 45 -15.93 -2.98 0.73
C GLN A 45 -16.05 -2.92 2.26
N SER A 46 -14.94 -2.66 2.96
CA SER A 46 -14.91 -2.45 4.41
C SER A 46 -15.17 -0.99 4.83
N CYS A 47 -14.46 -0.01 4.24
CA CYS A 47 -14.57 1.41 4.64
C CYS A 47 -15.21 2.33 3.61
N LYS A 48 -15.63 1.79 2.46
CA LYS A 48 -16.31 2.48 1.36
C LYS A 48 -15.54 3.62 0.68
N LYS A 49 -14.25 3.80 1.02
CA LYS A 49 -13.37 4.74 0.32
C LYS A 49 -13.11 4.30 -1.12
N GLU A 50 -13.20 5.24 -2.04
CA GLU A 50 -12.88 5.11 -3.47
C GLU A 50 -11.38 5.16 -3.74
N GLN A 51 -10.94 4.57 -4.86
CA GLN A 51 -9.54 4.62 -5.28
C GLN A 51 -9.08 6.07 -5.53
N ARG A 52 -7.97 6.45 -4.90
CA ARG A 52 -7.31 7.75 -5.04
C ARG A 52 -5.81 7.52 -5.17
N PRO A 53 -5.29 7.27 -6.39
CA PRO A 53 -3.87 7.07 -6.59
C PRO A 53 -3.13 8.40 -6.38
N SER A 54 -1.88 8.34 -5.91
CA SER A 54 -1.01 9.52 -5.90
C SER A 54 -0.78 9.94 -7.35
N GLN A 55 -1.17 11.16 -7.72
CA GLN A 55 -0.70 11.73 -8.97
C GLN A 55 0.82 11.87 -8.83
N CYS A 56 1.56 11.27 -9.75
CA CYS A 56 3.01 11.16 -9.70
C CYS A 56 3.71 12.50 -9.99
N GLN A 57 3.55 13.45 -9.08
CA GLN A 57 4.41 14.57 -8.74
C GLN A 57 4.01 14.86 -7.28
N GLY A 58 4.94 14.70 -6.33
CA GLY A 58 4.64 14.62 -4.89
C GLY A 58 3.40 15.41 -4.49
N ASN A 59 2.45 14.76 -3.82
CA ASN A 59 1.18 15.41 -3.45
C ASN A 59 1.52 16.57 -2.50
N TYR A 60 1.61 17.78 -3.04
CA TYR A 60 1.96 18.98 -2.30
C TYR A 60 0.74 19.88 -2.34
N ARG A 61 0.14 20.15 -1.18
CA ARG A 61 -0.92 21.14 -1.06
C ARG A 61 -0.38 22.47 -0.54
N GLU A 62 -1.05 23.54 -0.91
CA GLU A 62 -0.78 24.83 -0.29
C GLU A 62 -1.31 24.85 1.16
N MET A 63 -0.59 25.57 2.01
CA MET A 63 -1.05 25.89 3.36
C MET A 63 -2.28 26.78 3.27
N ASN A 64 -3.30 26.53 4.09
CA ASN A 64 -4.42 27.45 4.24
C ASN A 64 -3.99 28.72 5.01
N ALA A 65 -4.88 29.73 5.09
CA ALA A 65 -4.54 31.02 5.70
C ALA A 65 -4.06 30.88 7.16
N ASP A 66 -4.74 30.05 7.95
CA ASP A 66 -4.43 29.85 9.37
C ASP A 66 -3.10 29.11 9.54
N GLU A 67 -2.87 28.06 8.76
CA GLU A 67 -1.60 27.32 8.72
C GLU A 67 -0.44 28.24 8.35
N LYS A 68 -0.62 29.12 7.35
CA LYS A 68 0.40 30.11 6.95
C LYS A 68 0.74 31.05 8.11
N ILE A 69 -0.28 31.54 8.83
CA ILE A 69 -0.10 32.42 9.99
C ILE A 69 0.71 31.70 11.07
N ILE A 70 0.30 30.49 11.43
CA ILE A 70 0.97 29.68 12.47
C ILE A 70 2.43 29.41 12.09
N HIS A 71 2.69 29.02 10.84
CA HIS A 71 4.04 28.71 10.38
C HIS A 71 4.96 29.94 10.40
N ILE A 72 4.46 31.11 9.97
CA ILE A 72 5.23 32.35 9.99
C ILE A 72 5.51 32.77 11.44
N GLN A 73 4.53 32.65 12.34
CA GLN A 73 4.72 32.96 13.76
C GLN A 73 5.78 32.06 14.39
N GLN A 74 5.69 30.74 14.16
CA GLN A 74 6.68 29.79 14.66
C GLN A 74 8.07 30.08 14.08
N SER A 75 8.17 30.35 12.77
CA SER A 75 9.44 30.66 12.11
C SER A 75 10.09 31.93 12.68
N LYS A 76 9.30 32.94 13.05
CA LYS A 76 9.80 34.15 13.73
C LYS A 76 10.34 33.83 15.12
N LEU A 77 9.59 33.05 15.90
CA LEU A 77 10.00 32.63 17.24
C LEU A 77 11.30 31.83 17.19
N ASP A 78 11.38 30.84 16.30
CA ASP A 78 12.58 30.01 16.13
C ASP A 78 13.79 30.87 15.70
N PHE A 79 13.57 31.83 14.81
CA PHE A 79 14.61 32.77 14.38
C PHE A 79 15.12 33.62 15.53
N GLU A 80 14.23 34.26 16.29
CA GLU A 80 14.59 35.07 17.48
C GLU A 80 15.31 34.27 18.57
N ASN A 81 14.95 33.00 18.72
CA ASN A 81 15.56 32.14 19.73
C ASN A 81 16.96 31.66 19.31
N SER A 82 17.28 31.66 18.02
CA SER A 82 18.60 31.29 17.51
C SER A 82 19.65 32.39 17.74
N ASP A 83 20.89 32.01 18.03
CA ASP A 83 22.00 32.96 18.20
C ASP A 83 22.25 33.78 16.93
N PHE A 84 22.10 33.14 15.77
CA PHE A 84 22.17 33.80 14.47
C PHE A 84 21.09 34.87 14.32
N GLY A 85 19.83 34.54 14.63
CA GLY A 85 18.73 35.50 14.48
C GLY A 85 18.83 36.67 15.45
N LYS A 86 19.28 36.45 16.69
CA LYS A 86 19.59 37.54 17.64
C LYS A 86 20.65 38.49 17.08
N GLN A 87 21.73 37.95 16.53
CA GLN A 87 22.80 38.76 15.93
C GLN A 87 22.32 39.49 14.67
N TYR A 88 21.54 38.82 13.83
CA TYR A 88 20.96 39.40 12.61
C TYR A 88 20.03 40.57 12.94
N LEU A 89 19.10 40.40 13.88
CA LEU A 89 18.16 41.45 14.28
C LEU A 89 18.90 42.66 14.86
N LYS A 90 19.98 42.43 15.62
CA LYS A 90 20.83 43.51 16.13
C LYS A 90 21.54 44.29 15.00
N ALA A 91 21.91 43.63 13.91
CA ALA A 91 22.63 44.24 12.79
C ALA A 91 21.71 44.90 11.76
N VAL A 92 20.58 44.27 11.43
CA VAL A 92 19.70 44.66 10.30
C VAL A 92 18.43 45.38 10.78
N GLY A 93 17.96 45.09 12.01
CA GLY A 93 16.79 45.75 12.60
C GLY A 93 15.42 45.29 12.08
N ASN A 94 15.38 44.30 11.19
CA ASN A 94 14.14 43.73 10.67
C ASN A 94 14.25 42.20 10.46
N TYR A 95 13.11 41.55 10.20
CA TYR A 95 13.06 40.12 9.92
C TYR A 95 13.35 39.81 8.45
N PRO A 96 14.00 38.67 8.15
CA PRO A 96 14.06 38.17 6.79
C PRO A 96 12.67 37.78 6.27
N LYS A 97 12.54 37.66 4.96
CA LYS A 97 11.31 37.14 4.34
C LYS A 97 11.21 35.63 4.60
N PHE A 98 10.19 35.21 5.34
CA PHE A 98 9.88 33.80 5.55
C PHE A 98 9.06 33.26 4.38
N THR A 99 9.44 32.10 3.85
CA THR A 99 8.70 31.39 2.81
C THR A 99 7.79 30.35 3.45
N THR A 100 6.62 30.12 2.86
CA THR A 100 5.72 29.04 3.28
C THR A 100 5.99 27.82 2.39
N PRO A 101 6.54 26.72 2.92
CA PRO A 101 6.77 25.52 2.12
C PRO A 101 5.44 24.89 1.70
N LYS A 102 5.43 24.17 0.58
CA LYS A 102 4.27 23.34 0.23
C LYS A 102 4.23 22.15 1.21
N ILE A 103 3.07 21.87 1.78
CA ILE A 103 2.90 20.73 2.70
C ILE A 103 2.74 19.47 1.85
N LEU A 104 3.47 18.40 2.21
CA LEU A 104 3.13 17.06 1.74
C LEU A 104 1.70 16.73 2.17
N GLU A 105 0.79 16.66 1.20
CA GLU A 105 -0.60 16.28 1.39
C GLU A 105 -0.61 14.95 2.15
N ASP A 106 -1.34 14.93 3.27
CA ASP A 106 -1.31 13.81 4.19
C ASP A 106 -1.61 12.51 3.44
N SER A 107 -0.75 11.51 3.67
CA SER A 107 -0.92 10.12 3.25
C SER A 107 -2.33 9.55 3.48
N GLN A 108 -3.13 10.17 4.35
CA GLN A 108 -4.54 9.90 4.57
C GLN A 108 -5.44 10.00 3.32
N HIS A 109 -5.05 10.74 2.29
CA HIS A 109 -5.84 10.91 1.07
C HIS A 109 -5.54 9.90 -0.03
N ILE A 110 -4.42 9.18 0.06
CA ILE A 110 -4.07 8.14 -0.91
C ILE A 110 -4.82 6.86 -0.54
N VAL A 111 -5.69 6.41 -1.45
CA VAL A 111 -6.46 5.18 -1.29
C VAL A 111 -6.09 4.24 -2.43
N ILE A 112 -5.22 3.29 -2.14
CA ILE A 112 -4.87 2.20 -3.07
C ILE A 112 -5.78 1.02 -2.74
N LEU A 113 -6.49 0.50 -3.75
CA LEU A 113 -7.32 -0.68 -3.63
C LEU A 113 -6.54 -1.95 -3.99
N HIS A 114 -6.87 -3.04 -3.32
CA HIS A 114 -6.35 -4.38 -3.56
C HIS A 114 -7.53 -5.36 -3.58
N VAL A 115 -7.41 -6.43 -4.36
CA VAL A 115 -8.34 -7.56 -4.28
C VAL A 115 -7.75 -8.57 -3.31
N HIS A 116 -8.49 -8.84 -2.26
CA HIS A 116 -8.13 -9.74 -1.17
C HIS A 116 -8.84 -11.08 -1.33
N HIS A 117 -8.11 -12.18 -1.15
CA HIS A 117 -8.67 -13.53 -1.09
C HIS A 117 -9.22 -13.80 0.32
N LYS A 118 -10.50 -14.15 0.42
CA LYS A 118 -11.14 -14.55 1.69
C LYS A 118 -10.68 -15.93 2.17
N TYR A 119 -10.10 -16.73 1.28
CA TYR A 119 -9.49 -18.02 1.55
C TYR A 119 -8.54 -18.41 0.43
N TYR A 120 -7.64 -19.35 0.70
CA TYR A 120 -6.76 -19.96 -0.30
C TYR A 120 -7.08 -21.45 -0.47
N ILE A 121 -6.90 -21.97 -1.67
CA ILE A 121 -6.91 -23.40 -1.99
C ILE A 121 -5.51 -23.76 -2.51
N LYS A 122 -4.91 -24.82 -1.96
CA LYS A 122 -3.58 -25.27 -2.36
C LYS A 122 -3.53 -25.55 -3.88
N ASN A 123 -2.48 -25.06 -4.54
CA ASN A 123 -2.23 -25.16 -5.98
C ASN A 123 -3.22 -24.42 -6.89
N ASN A 124 -4.16 -23.63 -6.35
CA ASN A 124 -4.96 -22.73 -7.17
C ASN A 124 -4.19 -21.45 -7.50
N TYR A 125 -4.27 -21.01 -8.76
CA TYR A 125 -3.81 -19.69 -9.18
C TYR A 125 -4.75 -18.59 -8.67
N PRO A 126 -4.25 -17.35 -8.48
CA PRO A 126 -5.03 -16.24 -7.94
C PRO A 126 -6.37 -15.99 -8.63
N TRP A 127 -6.46 -16.23 -9.94
CA TRP A 127 -7.67 -16.00 -10.76
C TRP A 127 -8.63 -17.19 -10.84
N GLN A 128 -8.29 -18.37 -10.30
CA GLN A 128 -9.13 -19.57 -10.34
C GLN A 128 -10.20 -19.61 -9.25
N TYR A 129 -10.34 -18.53 -8.49
CA TYR A 129 -11.33 -18.42 -7.43
C TYR A 129 -12.62 -17.82 -7.98
N ASP A 130 -13.75 -18.30 -7.47
CA ASP A 130 -15.05 -17.68 -7.67
C ASP A 130 -15.02 -16.24 -7.15
N ASP A 131 -15.84 -15.36 -7.75
CA ASP A 131 -15.82 -13.94 -7.40
C ASP A 131 -16.14 -13.70 -5.92
N ASP A 132 -17.04 -14.50 -5.34
CA ASP A 132 -17.44 -14.42 -3.94
C ASP A 132 -16.29 -14.69 -2.95
N ALA A 133 -15.25 -15.41 -3.38
CA ALA A 133 -14.03 -15.64 -2.63
C ALA A 133 -13.09 -14.42 -2.62
N LEU A 134 -13.40 -13.38 -3.38
CA LEU A 134 -12.58 -12.18 -3.56
C LEU A 134 -13.34 -10.93 -3.09
N ILE A 135 -12.60 -9.98 -2.49
CA ILE A 135 -13.17 -8.72 -2.00
C ILE A 135 -12.20 -7.56 -2.19
N THR A 136 -12.71 -6.42 -2.66
CA THR A 136 -11.92 -5.20 -2.77
C THR A 136 -11.73 -4.53 -1.42
N LEU A 137 -10.49 -4.33 -1.00
CA LEU A 137 -10.12 -3.61 0.22
C LEU A 137 -9.07 -2.54 -0.08
N CYS A 138 -9.14 -1.39 0.58
CA CYS A 138 -8.02 -0.44 0.56
C CYS A 138 -6.82 -1.01 1.33
N SER A 139 -5.59 -0.55 1.05
CA SER A 139 -4.39 -1.09 1.71
C SER A 139 -4.48 -1.10 3.24
N LYS A 140 -5.11 -0.07 3.85
CA LYS A 140 -5.32 -0.01 5.29
C LYS A 140 -6.26 -1.12 5.78
N CYS A 141 -7.43 -1.26 5.15
CA CYS A 141 -8.38 -2.32 5.50
C CYS A 141 -7.83 -3.73 5.22
N HIS A 142 -7.02 -3.87 4.18
CA HIS A 142 -6.33 -5.13 3.86
C HIS A 142 -5.41 -5.58 5.00
N VAL A 143 -4.53 -4.69 5.47
CA VAL A 143 -3.64 -4.97 6.62
C VAL A 143 -4.46 -5.28 7.88
N ILE A 144 -5.49 -4.48 8.17
CA ILE A 144 -6.38 -4.69 9.32
C ILE A 144 -7.05 -6.07 9.26
N THR A 145 -7.46 -6.53 8.08
CA THR A 145 -8.10 -7.84 7.90
C THR A 145 -7.15 -8.96 8.30
N HIS A 146 -5.90 -8.95 7.80
CA HIS A 146 -4.91 -9.95 8.19
C HIS A 146 -4.44 -9.86 9.66
N GLN A 147 -4.59 -8.69 10.30
CA GLN A 147 -4.31 -8.54 11.73
C GLN A 147 -5.43 -9.10 12.62
N LYS A 148 -6.68 -8.98 12.18
CA LYS A 148 -7.86 -9.41 12.94
C LYS A 148 -8.22 -10.87 12.73
N GLU A 149 -7.93 -11.39 11.55
CA GLU A 149 -8.46 -12.66 11.08
C GLU A 149 -7.35 -13.46 10.41
N THR A 150 -7.32 -14.76 10.67
CA THR A 150 -6.48 -15.72 9.94
C THR A 150 -7.22 -16.17 8.68
N ILE A 151 -6.63 -15.94 7.51
CA ILE A 151 -7.23 -16.35 6.24
C ILE A 151 -7.09 -17.88 6.09
N PRO A 152 -8.20 -18.64 5.97
CA PRO A 152 -8.14 -20.09 5.93
C PRO A 152 -7.51 -20.59 4.63
N ILE A 153 -6.73 -21.66 4.75
CA ILE A 153 -6.14 -22.38 3.62
C ILE A 153 -6.78 -23.76 3.56
N TYR A 154 -7.23 -24.14 2.37
CA TYR A 154 -7.89 -25.41 2.10
C TYR A 154 -7.04 -26.30 1.19
N LYS A 155 -7.10 -27.62 1.40
CA LYS A 155 -6.39 -28.58 0.55
C LYS A 155 -7.02 -28.73 -0.84
N THR A 156 -8.35 -28.63 -0.91
CA THR A 156 -9.10 -28.82 -2.15
C THR A 156 -10.28 -27.85 -2.22
N SER A 157 -10.90 -27.74 -3.41
CA SER A 157 -12.11 -26.95 -3.65
C SER A 157 -13.29 -27.32 -2.75
N LYS A 158 -13.31 -28.53 -2.19
CA LYS A 158 -14.31 -28.96 -1.20
C LYS A 158 -14.09 -28.36 0.20
N LYS A 159 -13.16 -27.41 0.34
CA LYS A 159 -12.83 -26.69 1.58
C LYS A 159 -12.45 -27.60 2.75
N TYR A 160 -11.75 -28.71 2.46
CA TYR A 160 -11.10 -29.49 3.52
C TYR A 160 -9.97 -28.67 4.14
N TYR A 161 -10.03 -28.43 5.44
CA TYR A 161 -9.04 -27.63 6.17
C TYR A 161 -7.61 -28.12 5.92
N SER A 162 -6.72 -27.19 5.57
CA SER A 162 -5.28 -27.38 5.75
C SER A 162 -4.95 -27.04 7.21
N THR A 163 -3.88 -27.63 7.73
CA THR A 163 -3.38 -27.43 9.10
C THR A 163 -3.30 -25.94 9.47
N ASN A 164 -3.55 -25.58 10.74
CA ASN A 164 -3.45 -24.21 11.26
C ASN A 164 -2.17 -23.52 10.77
N THR A 165 -2.30 -22.52 9.91
CA THR A 165 -1.18 -21.71 9.45
C THR A 165 -1.05 -20.47 10.33
N ILE A 166 0.12 -20.33 10.94
CA ILE A 166 0.46 -19.16 11.77
C ILE A 166 0.85 -18.03 10.82
N PRO A 167 0.22 -16.84 10.89
CA PRO A 167 0.63 -15.69 10.10
C PRO A 167 2.10 -15.34 10.31
N CYS A 168 2.77 -14.89 9.25
CA CYS A 168 4.15 -14.44 9.34
C CYS A 168 4.25 -13.17 10.22
N ASP A 169 5.02 -13.22 11.30
CA ASP A 169 5.20 -12.09 12.23
C ASP A 169 5.75 -10.82 11.56
N ARG A 170 6.45 -10.97 10.43
CA ARG A 170 7.12 -9.86 9.75
C ARG A 170 6.19 -9.04 8.86
N CYS A 171 5.29 -9.72 8.14
CA CYS A 171 4.34 -9.07 7.22
C CYS A 171 2.88 -9.15 7.71
N TYR A 172 2.67 -9.76 8.88
CA TYR A 172 1.36 -9.98 9.48
C TYR A 172 0.35 -10.58 8.50
N GLY A 173 0.71 -11.67 7.82
CA GLY A 173 -0.21 -12.34 6.89
C GLY A 173 -0.24 -11.79 5.46
N THR A 174 0.33 -10.60 5.20
CA THR A 174 0.16 -9.93 3.89
C THR A 174 1.07 -10.47 2.78
N GLY A 175 2.14 -11.19 3.13
CA GLY A 175 3.18 -11.60 2.19
C GLY A 175 4.01 -10.44 1.62
N TYR A 176 3.76 -9.19 2.03
CA TYR A 176 4.30 -8.00 1.39
C TYR A 176 4.77 -6.96 2.43
N LEU A 177 5.90 -6.32 2.18
CA LEU A 177 6.47 -5.24 2.99
C LEU A 177 6.57 -3.99 2.12
N ARG A 178 5.73 -2.99 2.43
CA ARG A 178 5.62 -1.75 1.65
C ARG A 178 6.93 -0.98 1.58
N GLU A 179 7.69 -0.99 2.68
CA GLU A 179 8.97 -0.29 2.78
C GLU A 179 9.97 -0.81 1.74
N PHE A 180 9.81 -2.06 1.30
CA PHE A 180 10.69 -2.72 0.35
C PHE A 180 10.08 -2.87 -1.04
N HIS A 181 9.07 -2.08 -1.41
CA HIS A 181 8.42 -2.19 -2.73
C HIS A 181 9.41 -2.14 -3.93
N TYR A 182 10.57 -1.49 -3.75
CA TYR A 182 11.64 -1.38 -4.75
C TYR A 182 12.62 -2.57 -4.78
N HIS A 183 12.55 -3.49 -3.83
CA HIS A 183 13.44 -4.64 -3.71
C HIS A 183 12.64 -5.94 -3.67
N LEU A 184 12.90 -6.85 -4.62
CA LEU A 184 12.10 -8.07 -4.84
C LEU A 184 10.59 -7.79 -4.86
N SER A 185 10.20 -6.66 -5.44
CA SER A 185 8.80 -6.20 -5.54
C SER A 185 8.07 -6.14 -4.19
N GLY A 186 8.77 -5.87 -3.08
CA GLY A 186 8.17 -5.81 -1.74
C GLY A 186 7.76 -7.16 -1.16
N ILE A 187 8.20 -8.28 -1.72
CA ILE A 187 7.95 -9.60 -1.14
C ILE A 187 8.52 -9.65 0.28
N CYS A 188 7.71 -10.14 1.23
CA CYS A 188 8.17 -10.34 2.60
C CYS A 188 9.27 -11.40 2.63
N PHE A 189 10.51 -11.00 2.94
CA PHE A 189 11.66 -11.90 3.01
C PHE A 189 11.53 -12.95 4.12
N GLY A 190 10.66 -12.73 5.12
CA GLY A 190 10.44 -13.67 6.21
C GLY A 190 9.60 -14.89 5.83
N CYS A 191 8.65 -14.73 4.91
CA CYS A 191 7.75 -15.81 4.47
C CYS A 191 7.81 -16.08 2.95
N GLY A 192 8.77 -15.48 2.24
CA GLY A 192 8.88 -15.61 0.78
C GLY A 192 7.64 -15.15 0.01
N GLY A 193 6.80 -14.29 0.59
CA GLY A 193 5.54 -13.85 -0.04
C GLY A 193 4.29 -14.66 0.29
N GLU A 194 4.40 -15.75 1.06
CA GLU A 194 3.25 -16.62 1.37
C GLU A 194 2.34 -16.07 2.48
N GLY A 195 2.82 -15.13 3.28
CA GLY A 195 2.08 -14.56 4.42
C GLY A 195 2.02 -15.47 5.65
N ILE A 196 2.55 -16.69 5.60
CA ILE A 196 2.51 -17.69 6.68
C ILE A 196 3.94 -18.11 7.09
N LYS A 197 4.08 -18.69 8.29
CA LYS A 197 5.35 -19.28 8.78
C LYS A 197 5.55 -20.70 8.30
#